data_AF-A0AAV4SP03-F1
#
_entry.id   AF-A0AAV4SP03-F1
#
_cell.length_a   1.000
_cell.length_b   1.000
_cell.length_c   1.000
_cell.angle_alpha   90.00
_cell.angle_beta   90.00
_cell.angle_gamma   90.00
#
_symmetry.space_group_name_H-M   'P 1'
#
loop_
_entity.id
_entity.type
_entity.pdbx_description
1 polymer ?
#
loop_
_entity_poly.entity_id
_entity_poly.type
_entity_poly.pdbx_seq_one_letter_code
_entity_poly.pdbx_strand_id
1 'polypeptide(L)'
;MDVTSMSLVKQHDSDFGRERFFSISGILVVSPIAGYLVDATTTDNAEKNYLAAFYLFMATVLVILVIVYKLEVRINSPGKKMWKKTMFLMKNPDVLSFVLVIFILGTAFCFTKNFMFWYLEGMNSPSFLIGLIPAVSALYGLPFLVTSRWWVNKNWCHSYIPTGFARICY
;
A
#
# COMPACT_ATOMS: atom_id res chain seq x y z
N MET A 1 -4.22 8.59 -3.15
CA MET A 1 -3.92 8.52 -1.71
C MET A 1 -2.52 9.02 -1.39
N ASP A 2 -1.51 8.75 -2.22
CA ASP A 2 -0.12 9.18 -1.96
C ASP A 2 0.07 10.71 -1.99
N VAL A 3 -0.45 11.39 -3.01
CA VAL A 3 -0.33 12.87 -3.10
C VAL A 3 -1.04 13.62 -1.96
N THR A 4 -2.14 13.06 -1.46
CA THR A 4 -2.92 13.65 -0.36
C THR A 4 -2.26 13.41 0.99
N SER A 5 -1.69 12.22 1.21
CA SER A 5 -0.92 11.92 2.42
C SER A 5 0.35 12.77 2.47
N MET A 6 1.10 12.86 1.36
CA MET A 6 2.28 13.72 1.29
C MET A 6 1.97 15.20 1.57
N SER A 7 0.80 15.69 1.12
CA SER A 7 0.35 17.05 1.43
C SER A 7 -0.03 17.24 2.90
N LEU A 8 -0.68 16.24 3.50
CA LEU A 8 -1.07 16.22 4.92
C LEU A 8 0.14 16.14 5.86
N VAL A 9 1.10 15.27 5.53
CA VAL A 9 2.38 15.08 6.22
C VAL A 9 3.19 16.37 6.21
N LYS A 10 3.27 17.04 5.05
CA LYS A 10 3.95 18.32 4.91
C LYS A 10 3.27 19.45 5.69
N GLN A 11 1.94 19.40 5.84
CA GLN A 11 1.19 20.40 6.62
C GLN A 11 1.39 20.22 8.13
N HIS A 12 1.59 18.98 8.59
CA HIS A 12 1.71 18.63 10.02
C HIS A 12 3.15 18.34 10.48
N ASP A 13 4.17 18.66 9.66
CA ASP A 13 5.59 18.37 9.92
C ASP A 13 5.83 16.90 10.35
N SER A 14 5.05 15.98 9.79
CA SER A 14 5.18 14.56 10.08
C SER A 14 6.17 13.90 9.12
N ASP A 15 6.62 12.70 9.47
CA ASP A 15 7.47 11.86 8.64
C ASP A 15 6.61 10.97 7.73
N PHE A 16 6.75 11.07 6.41
CA PHE A 16 6.08 10.16 5.45
C PHE A 16 6.46 8.69 5.70
N GLY A 17 7.72 8.45 6.11
CA GLY A 17 8.19 7.11 6.48
C GLY A 17 7.45 6.52 7.68
N ARG A 18 7.01 7.33 8.64
CA ARG A 18 6.22 6.88 9.79
C ARG A 18 4.80 6.50 9.36
N GLU A 19 4.18 7.30 8.49
CA GLU A 19 2.87 6.96 7.91
C GLU A 19 2.93 5.62 7.17
N ARG A 20 3.97 5.43 6.35
CA ARG A 20 4.17 4.17 5.62
C ARG A 20 4.40 2.99 6.55
N PHE A 21 5.16 3.17 7.63
CA PHE A 21 5.37 2.15 8.65
C PHE A 21 4.04 1.72 9.30
N PHE A 22 3.20 2.68 9.71
CA PHE A 22 1.89 2.37 10.28
C PHE A 22 1.00 1.62 9.27
N SER A 23 1.02 2.00 8.00
CA SER A 23 0.29 1.29 6.94
C SER A 23 0.72 -0.18 6.81
N ILE A 24 2.02 -0.46 6.80
CA ILE A 24 2.55 -1.83 6.71
C ILE A 24 2.22 -2.63 7.99
N SER A 25 2.30 -1.99 9.16
CA SER A 25 1.92 -2.63 10.43
C SER A 25 0.44 -3.02 10.48
N GLY A 26 -0.43 -2.21 9.86
CA GLY A 26 -1.85 -2.54 9.71
C GLY A 26 -2.06 -3.79 8.87
N ILE A 27 -1.36 -3.91 7.74
CA ILE A 27 -1.42 -5.11 6.88
C ILE A 27 -0.93 -6.35 7.64
N LEU A 28 0.15 -6.22 8.40
CA LEU A 28 0.74 -7.30 9.19
C LEU A 28 -0.25 -7.89 10.22
N VAL A 29 -1.04 -7.04 10.87
CA VAL A 29 -1.95 -7.46 11.95
C VAL A 29 -3.35 -7.79 11.43
N VAL A 30 -3.92 -6.95 10.58
CA VAL A 30 -5.33 -7.07 10.15
C VAL A 30 -5.53 -8.21 9.15
N SER A 31 -4.54 -8.50 8.31
CA SER A 31 -4.63 -9.56 7.29
C SER A 31 -4.79 -10.98 7.88
N PRO A 32 -3.97 -11.44 8.85
CA PRO A 32 -4.15 -12.76 9.45
C PRO A 32 -5.40 -12.81 10.34
N ILE A 33 -5.79 -11.71 10.99
CA ILE A 33 -7.04 -11.63 11.77
C ILE A 33 -8.25 -11.83 10.86
N ALA A 34 -8.28 -11.18 9.69
CA ALA A 34 -9.35 -11.38 8.71
C ALA A 34 -9.40 -12.83 8.21
N GLY A 35 -8.24 -13.43 7.92
CA GLY A 35 -8.15 -14.84 7.52
C GLY A 35 -8.64 -15.80 8.60
N TYR A 36 -8.28 -15.55 9.87
CA TYR A 36 -8.74 -16.32 11.02
C TYR A 36 -10.25 -16.20 11.24
N LEU A 37 -10.81 -15.00 11.09
CA LEU A 37 -12.24 -14.75 11.28
C LEU A 37 -13.10 -15.50 10.25
N VAL A 38 -12.62 -15.61 9.01
CA VAL A 38 -13.28 -16.40 7.96
C VAL A 38 -13.19 -17.90 8.28
N ASP A 39 -12.04 -18.36 8.80
CA ASP A 39 -11.84 -19.75 9.20
C ASP A 39 -12.76 -20.14 10.37
N ALA A 40 -12.85 -19.29 11.40
CA ALA A 40 -13.66 -19.51 12.60
C ALA A 40 -15.18 -19.48 12.35
N THR A 41 -15.62 -18.83 11.26
CA THR A 41 -17.06 -18.71 10.90
C THR A 41 -17.49 -19.67 9.79
N THR A 42 -16.55 -20.42 9.22
CA THR A 42 -16.85 -21.48 8.26
C THR A 42 -17.16 -22.75 9.04
N THR A 43 -18.41 -23.23 8.94
CA THR A 43 -18.81 -24.54 9.51
C THR A 43 -18.43 -25.64 8.54
N ASP A 44 -17.94 -26.77 9.05
CA ASP A 44 -17.21 -27.88 8.39
C ASP A 44 -17.72 -28.43 7.03
N ASN A 45 -18.85 -27.98 6.47
CA ASN A 45 -19.40 -28.49 5.21
C ASN A 45 -20.14 -27.45 4.34
N ALA A 46 -19.91 -26.15 4.54
CA ALA A 46 -20.55 -25.07 3.75
C ALA A 46 -19.53 -24.16 3.05
N GLU A 47 -19.95 -23.50 1.97
CA GLU A 47 -19.17 -22.49 1.26
C GLU A 47 -18.56 -21.46 2.22
N LYS A 48 -17.33 -21.01 1.94
CA LYS A 48 -16.57 -20.09 2.81
C LYS A 48 -17.39 -18.84 3.13
N ASN A 49 -17.65 -18.60 4.43
CA ASN A 49 -18.44 -17.48 4.89
C ASN A 49 -17.61 -16.19 4.93
N TYR A 50 -17.47 -15.52 3.79
CA TYR A 50 -16.78 -14.22 3.70
C TYR A 50 -17.50 -13.06 4.40
N LEU A 51 -18.75 -13.27 4.84
CA LEU A 51 -19.56 -12.26 5.54
C LEU A 51 -18.86 -11.68 6.77
N ALA A 52 -18.17 -12.52 7.55
CA ALA A 52 -17.45 -12.06 8.74
C ALA A 52 -16.31 -11.10 8.40
N ALA A 53 -15.57 -11.36 7.32
CA ALA A 53 -14.53 -10.45 6.81
C ALA A 53 -15.13 -9.12 6.31
N PHE A 54 -16.30 -9.17 5.66
CA PHE A 54 -17.01 -7.95 5.25
C PHE A 54 -17.44 -7.09 6.45
N TYR A 55 -17.93 -7.68 7.54
CA TYR A 55 -18.25 -6.93 8.76
C TYR A 55 -17.02 -6.27 9.38
N LEU A 56 -15.89 -6.98 9.44
CA LEU A 56 -14.62 -6.42 9.92
C LEU A 56 -14.15 -5.24 9.05
N PHE A 57 -14.27 -5.38 7.73
CA PHE A 57 -13.96 -4.31 6.79
C PHE A 57 -14.85 -3.09 7.01
N MET A 58 -16.17 -3.29 7.12
CA MET A 58 -17.13 -2.21 7.36
C MET A 58 -16.86 -1.48 8.68
N ALA A 59 -16.59 -2.22 9.76
CA ALA A 59 -16.24 -1.63 11.06
C ALA A 59 -14.98 -0.74 10.95
N THR A 60 -13.95 -1.23 10.25
CA THR A 60 -12.70 -0.49 10.06
C THR A 60 -12.91 0.78 9.22
N VAL A 61 -13.70 0.69 8.16
CA VAL A 61 -14.05 1.84 7.31
C VAL A 61 -14.82 2.90 8.09
N LEU A 62 -15.77 2.50 8.94
CA LEU A 62 -16.50 3.43 9.79
C LEU A 62 -15.59 4.17 10.77
N VAL A 63 -14.63 3.46 11.39
CA VAL A 63 -13.63 4.09 12.26
C VAL A 63 -12.79 5.10 11.49
N ILE A 64 -12.32 4.75 10.29
CA ILE A 64 -11.56 5.67 9.42
C ILE A 64 -12.40 6.90 9.06
N LEU A 65 -13.67 6.72 8.72
CA LEU A 65 -14.57 7.81 8.37
C LEU A 65 -14.74 8.81 9.52
N VAL A 66 -14.90 8.32 10.75
CA VAL A 66 -14.99 9.17 11.95
C VAL A 66 -13.70 9.96 12.17
N ILE A 67 -12.54 9.33 11.98
CA ILE A 67 -11.23 10.00 12.11
C ILE A 67 -11.06 11.08 11.03
N VAL A 68 -11.38 10.76 9.77
CA VAL A 68 -11.27 11.69 8.65
C VAL A 68 -12.23 12.87 8.81
N TYR A 69 -13.43 12.66 9.35
CA TYR A 69 -14.38 13.75 9.62
C TYR A 69 -13.84 14.76 10.65
N LYS A 70 -13.00 14.31 11.59
CA LYS A 70 -12.33 15.18 12.56
C LYS A 70 -11.07 15.85 12.02
N LEU A 71 -10.56 15.38 10.88
CA LEU A 71 -9.33 15.90 10.28
C LEU A 71 -9.65 17.11 9.38
N GLU A 72 -9.20 18.30 9.76
CA GLU A 72 -9.29 19.49 8.91
C GLU A 72 -8.30 19.40 7.74
N VAL A 73 -8.72 18.72 6.67
CA VAL A 73 -7.92 18.62 5.45
C VAL A 73 -8.01 19.94 4.68
N ARG A 74 -6.99 20.80 4.81
CA ARG A 74 -6.82 21.96 3.93
C ARG A 74 -6.25 21.51 2.59
N ILE A 75 -7.11 20.95 1.74
CA ILE A 75 -6.73 20.54 0.39
C ILE A 75 -6.38 21.80 -0.40
N ASN A 76 -5.09 22.02 -0.65
CA ASN A 76 -4.63 23.01 -1.60
C ASN A 76 -5.29 22.73 -2.95
N SER A 77 -6.03 23.72 -3.50
CA SER A 77 -6.82 23.58 -4.72
C SER A 77 -6.01 22.85 -5.81
N PRO A 78 -6.58 21.82 -6.46
CA PRO A 78 -5.89 21.09 -7.53
C PRO A 78 -5.43 22.11 -8.57
N GLY A 79 -4.13 22.07 -8.89
CA GLY A 79 -3.56 22.99 -9.86
C GLY A 79 -4.30 22.83 -11.18
N LYS A 80 -4.98 23.88 -11.66
CA LYS A 80 -5.85 23.92 -12.86
C LYS A 80 -5.20 23.39 -14.16
N LYS A 81 -3.92 23.07 -14.14
CA LYS A 81 -3.12 22.57 -15.28
C LYS A 81 -2.52 21.17 -15.07
N MET A 82 -2.90 20.44 -14.02
CA MET A 82 -2.31 19.12 -13.69
C MET A 82 -2.49 18.12 -14.84
N TRP A 83 -3.70 18.03 -15.40
CA TRP A 83 -3.99 17.18 -16.55
C TRP A 83 -3.11 17.49 -17.77
N LYS A 84 -2.96 18.79 -18.09
CA LYS A 84 -2.15 19.26 -19.23
C LYS A 84 -0.66 18.95 -19.03
N LYS A 85 -0.16 19.05 -17.80
CA LYS A 85 1.22 18.68 -17.45
C LYS A 85 1.45 17.17 -17.55
N THR A 86 0.52 16.35 -17.06
CA THR A 86 0.61 14.88 -17.17
C THR A 86 0.60 14.43 -18.64
N MET A 87 -0.31 14.98 -19.45
CA MET A 87 -0.36 14.71 -20.90
C MET A 87 0.93 15.13 -21.62
N PHE A 88 1.53 16.25 -21.23
CA PHE A 88 2.82 16.67 -21.77
C PHE A 88 3.95 15.72 -21.35
N LEU A 89 3.92 15.23 -20.10
CA LEU A 89 4.92 14.29 -19.60
C LEU A 89 4.89 12.95 -20.33
N MET A 90 3.68 12.44 -20.65
CA MET A 90 3.49 11.19 -21.41
C MET A 90 4.00 11.28 -22.85
N LYS A 91 4.16 12.48 -23.42
CA LYS A 91 4.71 12.65 -24.78
C LYS A 91 6.22 12.42 -24.84
N ASN A 92 6.92 12.40 -23.71
CA ASN A 92 8.34 12.09 -23.69
C ASN A 92 8.54 10.57 -23.86
N PRO A 93 9.33 10.12 -24.86
CA PRO A 93 9.52 8.70 -25.13
C PRO A 93 10.16 7.95 -23.95
N ASP A 94 11.04 8.61 -23.19
CA ASP A 94 11.67 8.03 -21.98
C ASP A 94 10.67 7.79 -20.84
N VAL A 95 9.70 8.70 -20.67
CA VAL A 95 8.65 8.55 -19.65
C VAL A 95 7.67 7.45 -20.08
N LEU A 96 7.34 7.39 -21.36
CA LEU A 96 6.45 6.37 -21.89
C LEU A 96 7.05 4.96 -21.76
N SER A 97 8.33 4.79 -22.07
CA SER A 97 9.01 3.50 -21.90
C SER A 97 9.06 3.06 -20.43
N PHE A 98 9.33 4.00 -19.52
CA PHE A 98 9.29 3.75 -18.09
C PHE A 98 7.90 3.33 -17.58
N VAL A 99 6.85 4.02 -18.03
CA VAL A 99 5.46 3.68 -17.69
C VAL A 99 5.09 2.29 -18.22
N LEU A 100 5.50 1.95 -19.45
CA LEU A 100 5.26 0.61 -20.02
C LEU A 100 5.97 -0.49 -19.22
N VAL A 101 7.21 -0.26 -18.80
CA VAL A 101 7.97 -1.21 -17.97
C VAL A 101 7.25 -1.44 -16.64
N ILE A 102 6.86 -0.37 -15.94
CA ILE A 102 6.10 -0.47 -14.68
C ILE A 102 4.74 -1.15 -14.91
N PHE A 103 4.08 -0.89 -16.03
CA PHE A 103 2.80 -1.50 -16.36
C PHE A 103 2.92 -3.01 -16.56
N ILE A 104 3.94 -3.47 -17.29
CA ILE A 104 4.20 -4.90 -17.51
C ILE A 104 4.59 -5.59 -16.19
N LEU A 105 5.51 -4.99 -15.43
CA LEU A 105 5.91 -5.50 -14.12
C LEU A 105 4.73 -5.55 -13.13
N GLY A 106 3.92 -4.49 -13.10
CA GLY A 106 2.75 -4.39 -12.23
C GLY A 106 1.66 -5.39 -12.57
N THR A 107 1.37 -5.58 -13.86
CA THR A 107 0.40 -6.58 -14.31
C THR A 107 0.88 -8.01 -14.05
N ALA A 108 2.15 -8.32 -14.32
CA ALA A 108 2.74 -9.61 -13.99
C ALA A 108 2.68 -9.91 -12.49
N PHE A 109 3.09 -8.96 -11.64
CA PHE A 109 3.03 -9.11 -10.19
C PHE A 109 1.61 -9.28 -9.66
N CYS A 110 0.66 -8.50 -10.19
CA CYS A 110 -0.76 -8.61 -9.83
C CYS A 110 -1.32 -9.97 -10.24
N PHE A 111 -1.02 -10.43 -11.46
CA PHE A 111 -1.46 -11.73 -11.97
C PHE A 111 -0.94 -12.87 -11.11
N THR A 112 0.37 -12.89 -10.80
CA THR A 112 0.97 -13.90 -9.91
C THR A 112 0.29 -13.94 -8.54
N LYS A 113 0.04 -12.78 -7.93
CA LYS A 113 -0.63 -12.74 -6.61
C LYS A 113 -2.05 -13.27 -6.65
N ASN A 114 -2.86 -12.85 -7.63
CA ASN A 114 -4.25 -13.33 -7.73
C ASN A 114 -4.31 -14.83 -8.03
N PHE A 115 -3.47 -15.32 -8.95
CA PHE A 115 -3.40 -16.74 -9.27
C PHE A 115 -2.97 -17.58 -8.07
N MET A 116 -1.99 -17.11 -7.28
CA MET A 116 -1.56 -17.79 -6.06
C MET A 116 -2.70 -17.93 -5.05
N PHE A 117 -3.48 -16.87 -4.84
CA PHE A 117 -4.64 -16.93 -3.93
C PHE A 117 -5.73 -17.87 -4.44
N TRP A 118 -6.05 -17.81 -5.73
CA TRP A 118 -7.05 -18.69 -6.33
C TRP A 118 -6.61 -20.17 -6.30
N TYR A 119 -5.33 -20.43 -6.54
CA TYR A 119 -4.76 -21.78 -6.44
C TYR A 119 -4.82 -22.33 -5.01
N LEU A 120 -4.52 -21.50 -3.99
CA LEU A 120 -4.64 -21.88 -2.57
C LEU A 120 -6.09 -22.17 -2.18
N GLU A 121 -7.04 -21.41 -2.72
CA GLU A 121 -8.47 -21.67 -2.51
C GLU A 121 -8.90 -22.99 -3.14
N GLY A 122 -8.44 -23.30 -4.37
CA GLY A 122 -8.72 -24.55 -5.05
C GLY A 122 -8.17 -25.81 -4.36
N MET A 123 -7.11 -25.66 -3.56
CA MET A 123 -6.55 -26.76 -2.74
C MET A 123 -7.27 -26.93 -1.38
N ASN A 124 -8.39 -26.24 -1.13
CA ASN A 124 -9.06 -26.19 0.17
C ASN A 124 -8.13 -25.76 1.32
N SER A 125 -7.18 -24.86 1.04
CA SER A 125 -6.29 -24.33 2.08
C SER A 125 -7.07 -23.45 3.06
N PRO A 126 -6.74 -23.48 4.38
CA PRO A 126 -7.42 -22.67 5.38
C PRO A 126 -7.26 -21.18 5.07
N SER A 127 -8.32 -20.41 5.29
CA SER A 127 -8.39 -18.98 4.99
C SER A 127 -7.39 -18.17 5.82
N PHE A 128 -6.94 -18.73 6.95
CA PHE A 128 -5.82 -18.21 7.73
C PHE A 128 -4.51 -18.15 6.93
N LEU A 129 -4.18 -19.20 6.16
CA LEU A 129 -2.95 -19.24 5.35
C LEU A 129 -2.96 -18.15 4.26
N ILE A 130 -4.12 -17.95 3.64
CA ILE A 130 -4.35 -16.89 2.65
C ILE A 130 -4.09 -15.51 3.26
N GLY A 131 -4.57 -15.27 4.49
CA GLY A 131 -4.32 -14.02 5.23
C GLY A 131 -2.88 -13.85 5.74
N LEU A 132 -2.15 -14.95 5.96
CA LEU A 132 -0.79 -14.95 6.49
C LEU A 132 0.27 -14.55 5.45
N ILE A 133 0.10 -14.95 4.18
CA ILE A 133 1.04 -14.63 3.08
C ILE A 133 1.35 -13.12 2.98
N PRO A 134 0.36 -12.22 2.87
CA PRO A 134 0.62 -10.79 2.85
C PRO A 134 1.22 -10.29 4.18
N ALA A 135 0.90 -10.91 5.32
CA ALA A 135 1.48 -10.56 6.62
C ALA A 135 3.00 -10.84 6.65
N VAL A 136 3.44 -12.01 6.17
CA VAL A 136 4.87 -12.35 6.07
C VAL A 136 5.59 -11.40 5.12
N SER A 137 4.98 -11.04 3.99
CA SER A 137 5.56 -10.04 3.07
C SER A 137 5.69 -8.65 3.71
N ALA A 138 4.71 -8.25 4.52
CA ALA A 138 4.77 -7.00 5.28
C ALA A 138 5.88 -7.05 6.33
N LEU A 139 6.03 -8.18 7.03
CA LEU A 139 7.08 -8.39 8.03
C LEU A 139 8.47 -8.28 7.40
N TYR A 140 8.69 -8.84 6.21
CA TYR A 140 9.94 -8.70 5.48
C TYR A 140 10.19 -7.26 4.98
N GLY A 141 9.13 -6.52 4.63
CA GLY A 141 9.22 -5.13 4.18
C GLY A 141 9.56 -4.12 5.28
N LEU A 142 9.19 -4.39 6.54
CA LEU A 142 9.46 -3.49 7.69
C LEU A 142 10.95 -3.24 7.98
N PRO A 143 11.83 -4.26 8.13
CA PRO A 143 13.25 -4.04 8.38
C PRO A 143 13.92 -3.32 7.21
N PHE A 144 13.49 -3.59 5.97
CA PHE A 144 13.96 -2.87 4.80
C PHE A 144 13.61 -1.37 4.87
N LEU A 145 12.38 -1.03 5.27
CA LEU A 145 11.93 0.35 5.39
C LEU A 145 12.75 1.15 6.42
N VAL A 146 13.00 0.57 7.61
CA VAL A 146 13.79 1.23 8.67
C VAL A 146 15.26 1.36 8.25
N THR A 147 15.80 0.31 7.64
CA THR A 147 17.20 0.27 7.18
C THR A 147 17.45 1.22 6.02
N SER A 148 16.43 1.52 5.19
CA SER A 148 16.55 2.44 4.06
C SER A 148 17.00 3.85 4.47
N ARG A 149 16.47 4.38 5.59
CA ARG A 149 16.87 5.69 6.13
C ARG A 149 18.35 5.71 6.53
N TRP A 150 18.83 4.65 7.17
CA TRP A 150 20.23 4.52 7.55
C TRP A 150 21.16 4.40 6.34
N TRP A 151 20.79 3.58 5.35
CA TRP A 151 21.56 3.40 4.11
C TRP A 151 21.67 4.68 3.30
N VAL A 152 20.57 5.41 3.16
CA VAL A 152 20.55 6.67 2.43
C VAL A 152 21.41 7.72 3.13
N ASN A 153 21.25 7.90 4.45
CA ASN A 153 22.01 8.91 5.18
C ASN A 153 23.52 8.60 5.23
N LYS A 154 23.91 7.32 5.20
CA LYS A 154 25.31 6.89 5.24
C LYS A 154 26.03 7.01 3.89
N ASN A 155 25.35 6.69 2.78
CA ASN A 155 25.99 6.61 1.46
C ASN A 155 25.79 7.87 0.58
N TRP A 156 24.78 8.71 0.87
CA TRP A 156 24.43 9.85 0.01
C TRP A 156 25.09 11.17 0.40
N CYS A 157 25.85 11.20 1.51
CA CYS A 157 26.65 12.38 1.86
C CYS A 157 27.86 12.60 0.93
N HIS A 158 28.22 11.61 0.10
CA HIS A 158 29.46 11.67 -0.71
C HIS A 158 29.24 11.75 -2.23
N SER A 159 28.00 11.66 -2.73
CA SER A 159 27.74 11.66 -4.18
C SER A 159 26.58 12.58 -4.57
N TYR A 160 26.94 13.66 -5.26
CA TYR A 160 26.06 14.62 -5.92
C TYR A 160 25.24 13.92 -7.02
N ILE A 161 23.98 13.59 -6.75
CA ILE A 161 22.97 13.22 -7.77
C ILE A 161 21.79 14.18 -7.57
N PRO A 162 21.23 14.73 -8.66
CA PRO A 162 20.34 15.88 -8.60
C PRO A 162 19.11 15.56 -7.74
N THR A 163 18.79 16.52 -6.88
CA THR A 163 17.73 16.60 -5.87
C THR A 163 16.30 16.29 -6.34
N GLY A 164 16.10 15.79 -7.56
CA GLY A 164 14.81 15.39 -8.12
C GLY A 164 14.35 14.00 -7.70
N PHE A 165 15.25 13.03 -7.50
CA PHE A 165 14.85 11.65 -7.17
C PHE A 165 14.66 11.42 -5.66
N ALA A 166 15.43 12.11 -4.82
CA ALA A 166 15.30 12.01 -3.35
C ALA A 166 13.99 12.60 -2.81
N ARG A 167 13.38 13.56 -3.54
CA ARG A 167 12.09 14.16 -3.19
C ARG A 167 10.87 13.35 -3.63
N ILE A 168 11.07 12.27 -4.39
CA ILE A 168 9.98 11.36 -4.79
C ILE A 168 9.80 10.26 -3.73
N CYS A 169 10.76 10.09 -2.81
CA CYS A 169 10.72 9.09 -1.74
C CYS A 169 10.39 9.65 -0.35
N TYR A 170 10.15 10.96 -0.20
CA TYR A 170 9.79 11.63 1.06
C TYR A 170 8.77 12.73 0.85
#